data_AF-A0A2Z5FT57-F1
#
_entry.id   AF-A0A2Z5FT57-F1
#
_cell.length_a   1.000
_cell.length_b   1.000
_cell.length_c   1.000
_cell.angle_alpha   90.00
_cell.angle_beta   90.00
_cell.angle_gamma   90.00
#
_symmetry.space_group_name_H-M   'P 1'
#
loop_
_entity.id
_entity.type
_entity.pdbx_description
1 polymer ?
#
loop_
_entity_poly.entity_id
_entity_poly.type
_entity_poly.pdbx_seq_one_letter_code
_entity_poly.pdbx_strand_id
1 'polypeptide(L)'
;MTARHRVLVVEDDVEFSLDLQQILKSLKCESVPVTNAEDAIRELKAKPFCLVLLDLQIKSEPNSNKAHLEHGKSLLRDIRQMYSEHNGVRFWLPVLVVSGYARERDIVLEVMRDNASNIIEKPDTKTISEAIRKAFAESGRDAHDQCENHRSGLRDNFSEKVVVTIPGDRDKQRIIVRLGSQPVKLTVSSLRILLHLILGYLQNRQVHKNELGANNEQGFKGISILRNELKQVLGEIDIVKNHYHGIYALITSVEIGEITFDKLFELGDHQISSLVVKLQQVSAPPAEKV
;
A
#
# COMPACT_ATOMS: atom_id res chain seq x y z
N MET A 1 -27.08 1.56 14.06
CA MET A 1 -26.63 2.84 13.46
C MET A 1 -25.91 2.50 12.17
N THR A 2 -26.37 2.98 11.02
CA THR A 2 -25.68 2.74 9.74
C THR A 2 -24.38 3.53 9.72
N ALA A 3 -23.25 2.86 9.54
CA ALA A 3 -21.95 3.50 9.41
C ALA A 3 -21.95 4.48 8.21
N ARG A 4 -21.22 5.59 8.35
CA ARG A 4 -21.24 6.72 7.40
C ARG A 4 -19.91 6.76 6.63
N HIS A 5 -19.96 7.14 5.35
CA HIS A 5 -18.73 7.40 4.60
C HIS A 5 -17.89 8.46 5.27
N ARG A 6 -16.60 8.18 5.44
CA ARG A 6 -15.64 9.13 5.99
C ARG A 6 -14.89 9.81 4.85
N VAL A 7 -14.84 11.13 4.86
CA VAL A 7 -14.22 11.94 3.81
C VAL A 7 -13.15 12.83 4.42
N LEU A 8 -11.94 12.77 3.85
CA LEU A 8 -10.87 13.70 4.19
C LEU A 8 -11.07 14.98 3.36
N VAL A 9 -11.05 16.13 4.03
CA VAL A 9 -11.15 17.45 3.37
C VAL A 9 -9.84 18.17 3.59
N VAL A 10 -9.08 18.40 2.51
CA VAL A 10 -7.81 19.11 2.53
C VAL A 10 -8.01 20.48 1.90
N GLU A 11 -8.20 21.49 2.73
CA GLU A 11 -8.60 22.84 2.34
C GLU A 11 -8.02 23.85 3.33
N ASP A 12 -7.23 24.82 2.87
CA ASP A 12 -6.62 25.83 3.73
C ASP A 12 -7.54 27.03 3.99
N ASP A 13 -8.54 27.26 3.12
CA ASP A 13 -9.60 28.24 3.34
C ASP A 13 -10.67 27.72 4.31
N VAL A 14 -10.79 28.38 5.47
CA VAL A 14 -11.68 27.93 6.55
C VAL A 14 -13.15 28.04 6.14
N GLU A 15 -13.54 29.08 5.42
CA GLU A 15 -14.94 29.30 5.02
C GLU A 15 -15.40 28.23 4.03
N PHE A 16 -14.60 28.00 2.98
CA PHE A 16 -14.90 26.99 1.99
C PHE A 16 -14.81 25.57 2.56
N SER A 17 -13.88 25.31 3.49
CA SER A 17 -13.84 24.04 4.22
C SER A 17 -15.14 23.78 4.99
N LEU A 18 -15.74 24.80 5.61
CA LEU A 18 -17.04 24.68 6.28
C LEU A 18 -18.17 24.38 5.28
N ASP A 19 -18.15 25.02 4.11
CA ASP A 19 -19.12 24.73 3.04
C ASP A 19 -19.02 23.27 2.56
N LEU A 20 -17.81 22.76 2.32
CA LEU A 20 -17.59 21.36 1.95
C LEU A 20 -18.09 20.40 3.03
N GLN A 21 -17.85 20.70 4.31
CA GLN A 21 -18.36 19.92 5.43
C GLN A 21 -19.90 19.92 5.48
N GLN A 22 -20.54 21.04 5.18
CA GLN A 22 -22.00 21.13 5.12
C GLN A 22 -22.58 20.31 3.97
N ILE A 23 -21.93 20.31 2.80
CA ILE A 23 -22.29 19.42 1.67
C ILE A 23 -22.19 17.96 2.11
N LEU A 24 -21.05 17.56 2.69
CA LEU A 24 -20.82 16.19 3.15
C LEU A 24 -21.84 15.75 4.21
N LYS A 25 -22.19 16.64 5.14
CA LYS A 25 -23.23 16.40 6.14
C LYS A 25 -24.60 16.14 5.49
N SER A 26 -24.95 16.89 4.44
CA SER A 26 -26.19 16.67 3.68
C SER A 26 -26.22 15.31 2.97
N LEU A 27 -25.04 14.80 2.59
CA LEU A 27 -24.84 13.47 2.00
C LEU A 27 -24.70 12.35 3.05
N LYS A 28 -24.89 12.66 4.33
CA LYS A 28 -24.72 11.73 5.47
C LYS A 28 -23.30 11.17 5.60
N CYS A 29 -22.29 11.92 5.15
CA CYS A 29 -20.88 11.60 5.35
C CYS A 29 -20.35 12.19 6.68
N GLU A 30 -19.34 11.55 7.24
CA GLU A 30 -18.44 12.12 8.25
C GLU A 30 -17.29 12.84 7.54
N SER A 31 -16.94 14.05 7.97
CA SER A 31 -15.85 14.83 7.40
C SER A 31 -14.71 14.98 8.40
N VAL A 32 -13.47 14.82 7.94
CA VAL A 32 -12.24 15.13 8.69
C VAL A 32 -11.52 16.26 7.98
N PRO A 33 -11.64 17.51 8.45
CA PRO A 33 -10.96 18.64 7.83
C PRO A 33 -9.50 18.75 8.28
N VAL A 34 -8.62 19.05 7.34
CA VAL A 34 -7.20 19.40 7.53
C VAL A 34 -6.84 20.55 6.58
N THR A 35 -5.82 21.34 6.93
CA THR A 35 -5.50 22.60 6.22
C THR A 35 -4.19 22.57 5.44
N ASN A 36 -3.47 21.43 5.46
CA ASN A 36 -2.16 21.30 4.87
C ASN A 36 -1.86 19.83 4.50
N ALA A 37 -0.82 19.64 3.69
CA ALA A 37 -0.46 18.33 3.17
C ALA A 37 0.08 17.37 4.24
N GLU A 38 0.91 17.85 5.17
CA GLU A 38 1.46 17.02 6.25
C GLU A 38 0.36 16.39 7.12
N ASP A 39 -0.61 17.19 7.54
CA ASP A 39 -1.74 16.74 8.33
C ASP A 39 -2.63 15.76 7.55
N ALA A 40 -2.82 15.99 6.24
CA ALA A 40 -3.54 15.07 5.37
C ALA A 40 -2.87 13.69 5.31
N ILE A 41 -1.54 13.65 5.13
CA ILE A 41 -0.77 12.39 5.15
C ILE A 41 -0.87 11.72 6.52
N ARG A 42 -0.81 12.48 7.62
CA ARG A 42 -0.94 11.94 8.98
C ARG A 42 -2.30 11.28 9.19
N GLU A 43 -3.39 11.93 8.79
CA GLU A 43 -4.73 11.36 8.90
C GLU A 43 -4.89 10.12 8.00
N LEU A 44 -4.41 10.18 6.75
CA LEU A 44 -4.45 9.05 5.81
C LEU A 44 -3.68 7.82 6.32
N LYS A 45 -2.65 8.01 7.16
CA LYS A 45 -1.93 6.92 7.82
C LYS A 45 -2.66 6.39 9.05
N ALA A 46 -3.42 7.23 9.74
CA ALA A 46 -4.07 6.89 10.99
C ALA A 46 -5.44 6.21 10.81
N LYS A 47 -6.18 6.56 9.76
CA LYS A 47 -7.58 6.16 9.59
C LYS A 47 -7.91 5.85 8.13
N PRO A 48 -8.84 4.91 7.87
CA PRO A 48 -9.34 4.68 6.52
C PRO A 48 -10.30 5.81 6.10
N PHE A 49 -10.27 6.15 4.81
CA PHE A 49 -11.16 7.13 4.20
C PHE A 49 -11.88 6.52 3.00
N CYS A 50 -13.12 6.97 2.79
CA CYS A 50 -13.91 6.61 1.63
C CYS A 50 -13.62 7.55 0.45
N LEU A 51 -13.26 8.81 0.69
CA LEU A 51 -13.02 9.79 -0.37
C LEU A 51 -12.09 10.89 0.15
N VAL A 52 -11.34 11.53 -0.76
CA VAL A 52 -10.56 12.74 -0.47
C VAL A 52 -11.08 13.90 -1.32
N LEU A 53 -11.41 15.02 -0.68
CA LEU A 53 -11.58 16.32 -1.31
C LEU A 53 -10.28 17.09 -1.12
N LEU A 54 -9.66 17.51 -2.22
CA LEU A 54 -8.32 18.09 -2.22
C LEU A 54 -8.32 19.44 -2.94
N ASP A 55 -7.96 20.52 -2.24
CA ASP A 55 -7.50 21.73 -2.93
C ASP A 55 -6.04 21.59 -3.38
N LEU A 56 -5.75 22.15 -4.55
CA LEU A 56 -4.39 22.24 -5.07
C LEU A 56 -3.58 23.30 -4.33
N GLN A 57 -4.20 24.45 -4.03
CA GLN A 57 -3.51 25.58 -3.42
C GLN A 57 -3.54 25.46 -1.90
N ILE A 58 -2.77 24.52 -1.37
CA ILE A 58 -2.65 24.28 0.08
C ILE A 58 -1.23 24.57 0.57
N LYS A 59 -1.08 24.65 1.89
CA LYS A 59 0.22 24.69 2.56
C LYS A 59 0.86 23.30 2.61
N SER A 60 2.19 23.24 2.59
CA SER A 60 2.92 21.98 2.85
C SER A 60 2.77 21.54 4.31
N GLU A 61 2.99 22.47 5.24
CA GLU A 61 3.06 22.25 6.69
C GLU A 61 2.17 23.28 7.41
N PRO A 62 1.71 23.00 8.64
CA PRO A 62 0.79 23.88 9.38
C PRO A 62 1.28 25.33 9.53
N ASN A 63 2.60 25.49 9.74
CA ASN A 63 3.23 26.79 9.99
C ASN A 63 3.78 27.47 8.73
N SER A 64 3.56 26.89 7.54
CA SER A 64 4.02 27.51 6.30
C SER A 64 3.18 28.74 5.96
N ASN A 65 3.86 29.82 5.54
CA ASN A 65 3.22 31.08 5.20
C ASN A 65 2.65 31.11 3.77
N LYS A 66 2.96 30.11 2.93
CA LYS A 66 2.61 30.16 1.50
C LYS A 66 1.92 28.88 1.04
N ALA A 67 0.67 29.03 0.61
CA ALA A 67 -0.03 28.01 -0.14
C ALA A 67 0.49 27.96 -1.59
N HIS A 68 0.60 26.76 -2.16
CA HIS A 68 1.16 26.58 -3.51
C HIS A 68 0.53 25.37 -4.20
N LEU A 69 0.24 25.51 -5.50
CA LEU A 69 -0.36 24.45 -6.32
C LEU A 69 0.44 23.13 -6.29
N GLU A 70 1.76 23.24 -6.32
CA GLU A 70 2.65 22.07 -6.26
C GLU A 70 2.50 21.25 -4.97
N HIS A 71 2.05 21.84 -3.86
CA HIS A 71 1.81 21.09 -2.64
C HIS A 71 0.61 20.16 -2.79
N GLY A 72 -0.51 20.64 -3.34
CA GLY A 72 -1.65 19.77 -3.60
C GLY A 72 -1.37 18.73 -4.69
N LYS A 73 -0.62 19.08 -5.75
CA LYS A 73 -0.19 18.09 -6.76
C LYS A 73 0.74 17.02 -6.17
N SER A 74 1.70 17.41 -5.32
CA SER A 74 2.56 16.45 -4.61
C SER A 74 1.73 15.54 -3.74
N LEU A 75 0.79 16.10 -2.97
CA LEU A 75 -0.09 15.33 -2.11
C LEU A 75 -0.96 14.33 -2.91
N LEU A 76 -1.48 14.71 -4.08
CA LEU A 76 -2.21 13.78 -4.95
C LEU A 76 -1.33 12.59 -5.35
N ARG A 77 -0.08 12.85 -5.76
CA ARG A 77 0.89 11.80 -6.10
C ARG A 77 1.20 10.90 -4.91
N ASP A 78 1.38 11.48 -3.72
CA ASP A 78 1.61 10.74 -2.48
C ASP A 78 0.40 9.87 -2.11
N ILE A 79 -0.83 10.41 -2.23
CA ILE A 79 -2.07 9.65 -2.03
C ILE A 79 -2.11 8.47 -3.00
N ARG A 80 -1.78 8.67 -4.27
CA ARG A 80 -1.80 7.59 -5.28
C ARG A 80 -0.73 6.54 -5.05
N GLN A 81 0.43 6.93 -4.53
CA GLN A 81 1.46 5.99 -4.12
C GLN A 81 1.02 5.19 -2.87
N MET A 82 0.28 5.82 -1.95
CA MET A 82 -0.26 5.14 -0.76
C MET A 82 -1.48 4.25 -1.08
N TYR A 83 -2.33 4.67 -2.01
CA TYR A 83 -3.61 4.08 -2.36
C TYR A 83 -3.68 3.86 -3.89
N SER A 84 -3.01 2.80 -4.34
CA SER A 84 -2.85 2.48 -5.76
C SER A 84 -3.89 1.49 -6.29
N GLU A 85 -4.70 0.90 -5.40
CA GLU A 85 -5.68 -0.11 -5.74
C GLU A 85 -6.81 0.48 -6.60
N HIS A 86 -7.26 -0.28 -7.61
CA HIS A 86 -8.38 0.08 -8.47
C HIS A 86 -9.27 -1.13 -8.79
N ASN A 87 -10.54 -0.89 -9.15
CA ASN A 87 -11.52 -1.92 -9.52
C ASN A 87 -11.43 -2.33 -11.01
N GLY A 88 -10.26 -2.14 -11.62
CA GLY A 88 -10.05 -2.27 -13.08
C GLY A 88 -10.40 -1.00 -13.87
N VAL A 89 -11.26 -0.11 -13.36
CA VAL A 89 -11.66 1.14 -14.05
C VAL A 89 -11.30 2.38 -13.23
N ARG A 90 -11.59 2.37 -11.93
CA ARG A 90 -11.39 3.50 -11.00
C ARG A 90 -10.60 3.08 -9.77
N PHE A 91 -9.84 4.03 -9.24
CA PHE A 91 -9.21 3.88 -7.93
C PHE A 91 -10.25 3.67 -6.84
N TRP A 92 -9.95 2.79 -5.91
CA TRP A 92 -10.82 2.54 -4.77
C TRP A 92 -10.90 3.74 -3.84
N LEU A 93 -9.80 4.47 -3.62
CA LEU A 93 -9.85 5.78 -2.97
C LEU A 93 -9.98 6.89 -4.02
N PRO A 94 -11.18 7.39 -4.33
CA PRO A 94 -11.34 8.52 -5.21
C PRO A 94 -10.77 9.79 -4.56
N VAL A 95 -10.08 10.57 -5.38
CA VAL A 95 -9.55 11.88 -5.00
C VAL A 95 -10.18 12.90 -5.94
N LEU A 96 -11.08 13.72 -5.42
CA LEU A 96 -11.70 14.81 -6.17
C LEU A 96 -10.93 16.08 -5.88
N VAL A 97 -10.35 16.65 -6.91
CA VAL A 97 -9.66 17.94 -6.80
C VAL A 97 -10.70 19.05 -6.92
N VAL A 98 -10.69 19.97 -5.97
CA VAL A 98 -11.59 21.13 -5.93
C VAL A 98 -10.72 22.37 -5.90
N SER A 99 -10.65 23.13 -7.01
CA SER A 99 -9.67 24.21 -7.14
C SER A 99 -10.20 25.40 -7.93
N GLY A 100 -9.74 26.61 -7.60
CA GLY A 100 -9.98 27.81 -8.44
C GLY A 100 -9.31 27.74 -9.82
N TYR A 101 -8.39 26.79 -10.01
CA TYR A 101 -7.63 26.59 -11.24
C TYR A 101 -8.21 25.51 -12.16
N ALA A 102 -9.43 25.03 -11.90
CA ALA A 102 -10.04 23.93 -12.63
C ALA A 102 -10.36 24.23 -14.12
N ARG A 103 -10.23 25.48 -14.56
CA ARG A 103 -10.36 25.88 -15.98
C ARG A 103 -9.02 25.95 -16.71
N GLU A 104 -7.91 25.92 -16.00
CA GLU A 104 -6.58 26.01 -16.60
C GLU A 104 -6.20 24.66 -17.20
N ARG A 105 -6.13 24.61 -18.53
CA ARG A 105 -5.94 23.37 -19.30
C ARG A 105 -4.74 22.55 -18.82
N ASP A 106 -3.61 23.21 -18.57
CA ASP A 106 -2.38 22.53 -18.18
C ASP A 106 -2.51 21.89 -16.79
N ILE A 107 -3.15 22.59 -15.85
CA ILE A 107 -3.42 22.07 -14.50
C ILE A 107 -4.39 20.89 -14.55
N VAL A 108 -5.47 21.01 -15.33
CA VAL A 108 -6.44 19.91 -15.53
C VAL A 108 -5.72 18.67 -16.09
N LEU A 109 -4.88 18.84 -17.12
CA LEU A 109 -4.16 17.72 -17.72
C LEU A 109 -3.16 17.07 -16.76
N GLU A 110 -2.44 17.86 -15.96
CA GLU A 110 -1.49 17.36 -14.96
C GLU A 110 -2.18 16.58 -13.86
N VAL A 111 -3.24 17.14 -13.27
CA VAL A 111 -3.99 16.52 -12.18
C VAL A 111 -4.67 15.22 -12.63
N MET A 112 -5.18 15.18 -13.86
CA MET A 112 -5.73 13.95 -14.43
C MET A 112 -4.63 12.92 -14.75
N ARG A 113 -3.44 13.36 -15.19
CA ARG A 113 -2.28 12.47 -15.37
C ARG A 113 -1.81 11.87 -14.05
N ASP A 114 -1.90 12.63 -12.96
CA ASP A 114 -1.65 12.19 -11.60
C ASP A 114 -2.84 11.41 -11.00
N ASN A 115 -3.79 10.98 -11.84
CA ASN A 115 -4.90 10.09 -11.50
C ASN A 115 -5.90 10.66 -10.49
N ALA A 116 -6.16 11.96 -10.51
CA ALA A 116 -7.37 12.47 -9.87
C ALA A 116 -8.62 11.80 -10.46
N SER A 117 -9.62 11.58 -9.63
CA SER A 117 -10.91 11.01 -10.05
C SER A 117 -11.74 12.04 -10.80
N ASN A 118 -11.61 13.31 -10.43
CA ASN A 118 -12.18 14.45 -11.12
C ASN A 118 -11.48 15.75 -10.68
N ILE A 119 -11.67 16.83 -11.43
CA ILE A 119 -11.31 18.19 -11.03
C ILE A 119 -12.54 19.10 -11.18
N ILE A 120 -12.81 19.92 -10.17
CA ILE A 120 -14.04 20.71 -10.04
C ILE A 120 -13.66 22.15 -9.67
N GLU A 121 -14.35 23.11 -10.28
CA GLU A 121 -14.10 24.53 -10.05
C GLU A 121 -14.76 25.03 -8.77
N LYS A 122 -14.01 25.80 -7.96
CA LYS A 122 -14.57 26.54 -6.83
C LYS A 122 -15.38 27.75 -7.34
N PRO A 123 -16.52 28.12 -6.74
CA PRO A 123 -17.21 27.50 -5.61
C PRO A 123 -18.47 26.71 -6.04
N ASP A 124 -18.37 25.78 -6.99
CA ASP A 124 -19.55 25.07 -7.51
C ASP A 124 -20.00 23.90 -6.59
N THR A 125 -20.72 24.25 -5.53
CA THR A 125 -21.22 23.30 -4.51
C THR A 125 -22.14 22.23 -5.07
N LYS A 126 -22.93 22.53 -6.11
CA LYS A 126 -23.83 21.57 -6.76
C LYS A 126 -23.01 20.51 -7.50
N THR A 127 -22.06 20.94 -8.32
CA THR A 127 -21.17 20.03 -9.05
C THR A 127 -20.32 19.19 -8.11
N ILE A 128 -19.88 19.75 -6.98
CA ILE A 128 -19.17 19.00 -5.93
C ILE A 128 -20.05 17.88 -5.37
N SER A 129 -21.31 18.17 -5.00
CA SER A 129 -22.22 17.14 -4.48
C SER A 129 -22.49 16.02 -5.50
N GLU A 130 -22.67 16.36 -6.78
CA GLU A 130 -22.89 15.39 -7.86
C GLU A 130 -21.65 14.53 -8.09
N ALA A 131 -20.46 15.15 -8.10
CA ALA A 131 -19.19 14.46 -8.26
C ALA A 131 -18.90 13.48 -7.11
N ILE A 132 -19.23 13.83 -5.86
CA ILE A 132 -19.07 12.94 -4.70
C ILE A 132 -19.92 11.67 -4.89
N ARG A 133 -21.20 11.82 -5.24
CA ARG A 133 -22.10 10.67 -5.48
C ARG A 133 -21.58 9.79 -6.61
N LYS A 134 -21.18 10.41 -7.73
CA LYS A 134 -20.61 9.71 -8.87
C LYS A 134 -19.32 8.95 -8.50
N ALA A 135 -18.44 9.56 -7.71
CA ALA A 135 -17.20 8.93 -7.27
C ALA A 135 -17.45 7.70 -6.38
N PHE A 136 -18.45 7.75 -5.50
CA PHE A 136 -18.85 6.59 -4.71
C PHE A 136 -19.39 5.46 -5.60
N ALA A 137 -20.29 5.77 -6.53
CA ALA A 137 -20.84 4.79 -7.47
C ALA A 137 -19.76 4.13 -8.33
N GLU A 138 -18.91 4.93 -8.97
CA GLU A 138 -17.87 4.40 -9.87
C GLU A 138 -16.75 3.64 -9.12
N SER A 139 -16.58 3.91 -7.83
CA SER A 139 -15.68 3.13 -6.96
C SER A 139 -16.38 1.94 -6.30
N GLY A 140 -17.64 1.62 -6.66
CA GLY A 140 -18.39 0.49 -6.13
C GLY A 140 -18.72 0.60 -4.64
N ARG A 141 -18.88 1.84 -4.14
CA ARG A 141 -19.09 2.17 -2.72
C ARG A 141 -20.27 3.12 -2.54
N ASP A 142 -21.39 2.80 -3.19
CA ASP A 142 -22.67 3.51 -3.05
C ASP A 142 -23.20 3.47 -1.61
N ALA A 143 -22.82 2.43 -0.86
CA ALA A 143 -23.11 2.28 0.56
C ALA A 143 -21.84 2.03 1.37
N HIS A 144 -21.84 2.43 2.64
CA HIS A 144 -20.64 2.38 3.48
C HIS A 144 -20.19 0.96 3.84
N ASP A 145 -21.12 0.01 3.95
CA ASP A 145 -20.81 -1.42 4.15
C ASP A 145 -19.92 -1.99 3.04
N GLN A 146 -20.05 -1.47 1.82
CA GLN A 146 -19.16 -1.81 0.69
C GLN A 146 -17.74 -1.24 0.87
N CYS A 147 -17.56 -0.20 1.70
CA CYS A 147 -16.23 0.29 2.08
C CYS A 147 -15.54 -0.68 3.04
N GLU A 148 -16.29 -1.40 3.88
CA GLU A 148 -15.75 -2.38 4.83
C GLU A 148 -15.38 -3.71 4.15
N ASN A 149 -16.16 -4.13 3.15
CA ASN A 149 -15.84 -5.29 2.32
C ASN A 149 -14.58 -5.06 1.48
N HIS A 150 -14.27 -3.78 1.22
CA HIS A 150 -13.05 -3.37 0.55
C HIS A 150 -12.10 -2.67 1.52
N ARG A 151 -11.73 -3.38 2.59
CA ARG A 151 -10.48 -3.17 3.33
C ARG A 151 -9.28 -3.42 2.39
N SER A 152 -9.17 -2.63 1.33
CA SER A 152 -7.90 -2.33 0.69
C SER A 152 -7.08 -1.62 1.74
N GLY A 153 -6.11 -2.34 2.31
CA GLY A 153 -5.00 -1.77 3.01
C GLY A 153 -5.37 -0.69 4.03
N LEU A 154 -5.96 -1.07 5.16
CA LEU A 154 -5.22 -0.72 6.37
C LEU A 154 -3.84 -1.31 6.09
N ARG A 155 -2.87 -0.48 5.69
CA ARG A 155 -1.50 -0.94 5.55
C ARG A 155 -1.25 -1.80 6.78
N ASP A 156 -0.85 -3.04 6.58
CA ASP A 156 -0.28 -3.79 7.67
C ASP A 156 0.77 -2.87 8.27
N ASN A 157 0.53 -2.43 9.50
CA ASN A 157 1.46 -1.58 10.19
C ASN A 157 2.65 -2.47 10.53
N PHE A 158 3.56 -2.59 9.57
CA PHE A 158 4.74 -3.43 9.64
C PHE A 158 5.68 -3.02 10.79
N SER A 159 5.41 -1.90 11.48
CA SER A 159 6.13 -1.51 12.70
C SER A 159 5.97 -2.53 13.84
N GLU A 160 4.86 -3.28 13.89
CA GLU A 160 4.65 -4.31 14.90
C GLU A 160 4.87 -5.72 14.35
N LYS A 161 4.32 -6.02 13.16
CA LYS A 161 4.32 -7.39 12.61
C LYS A 161 4.27 -7.39 11.08
N VAL A 162 5.02 -8.29 10.44
CA VAL A 162 5.03 -8.49 8.98
C VAL A 162 4.64 -9.92 8.65
N VAL A 163 3.46 -10.14 8.06
CA VAL A 163 3.04 -11.46 7.60
C VAL A 163 3.57 -11.71 6.19
N VAL A 164 4.29 -12.82 5.96
CA VAL A 164 4.80 -13.20 4.64
C VAL A 164 4.01 -14.40 4.12
N THR A 165 3.29 -14.24 3.01
CA THR A 165 2.51 -15.30 2.35
C THR A 165 3.07 -15.54 0.96
N ILE A 166 3.18 -16.81 0.54
CA ILE A 166 3.71 -17.18 -0.78
C ILE A 166 2.65 -18.01 -1.52
N PRO A 167 1.76 -17.34 -2.30
CA PRO A 167 0.75 -18.04 -3.08
C PRO A 167 1.32 -18.77 -4.30
N GLY A 168 2.54 -18.43 -4.73
CA GLY A 168 3.19 -19.06 -5.88
C GLY A 168 2.70 -18.56 -7.25
N ASP A 169 1.78 -17.60 -7.29
CA ASP A 169 1.28 -16.98 -8.53
C ASP A 169 2.41 -16.25 -9.29
N ARG A 170 2.27 -16.17 -10.62
CA ARG A 170 3.22 -15.47 -11.50
C ARG A 170 2.61 -14.23 -12.12
N ASP A 171 3.41 -13.18 -12.23
CA ASP A 171 3.19 -12.05 -13.14
C ASP A 171 4.38 -11.96 -14.09
N LYS A 172 4.16 -12.35 -15.35
CA LYS A 172 5.20 -12.52 -16.36
C LYS A 172 6.32 -13.46 -15.85
N GLN A 173 7.53 -12.93 -15.64
CA GLN A 173 8.70 -13.67 -15.15
C GLN A 173 8.94 -13.51 -13.64
N ARG A 174 8.03 -12.84 -12.92
CA ARG A 174 8.15 -12.58 -11.49
C ARG A 174 7.15 -13.43 -10.71
N ILE A 175 7.55 -13.87 -9.52
CA ILE A 175 6.68 -14.60 -8.59
C ILE A 175 6.08 -13.59 -7.62
N ILE A 176 4.78 -13.71 -7.38
CA ILE A 176 4.06 -12.88 -6.43
C ILE A 176 4.24 -13.46 -5.03
N VAL A 177 4.79 -12.65 -4.13
CA VAL A 177 4.80 -12.84 -2.68
C VAL A 177 3.93 -11.76 -2.06
N ARG A 178 3.25 -12.02 -0.96
CA ARG A 178 2.46 -11.00 -0.25
C ARG A 178 3.09 -10.69 1.09
N LEU A 179 3.28 -9.41 1.36
CA LEU A 179 3.64 -8.87 2.67
C LEU A 179 2.38 -8.26 3.24
N GLY A 180 1.73 -9.01 4.13
CA GLY A 180 0.37 -8.75 4.56
C GLY A 180 -0.59 -8.71 3.37
N SER A 181 -1.31 -7.62 3.17
CA SER A 181 -2.22 -7.44 2.03
C SER A 181 -1.51 -7.08 0.71
N GLN A 182 -0.24 -6.68 0.76
CA GLN A 182 0.45 -6.01 -0.34
C GLN A 182 1.29 -6.99 -1.19
N PRO A 183 1.10 -7.05 -2.51
CA PRO A 183 1.89 -7.92 -3.38
C PRO A 183 3.26 -7.33 -3.70
N VAL A 184 4.30 -8.17 -3.64
CA VAL A 184 5.66 -7.92 -4.10
C VAL A 184 6.01 -8.91 -5.20
N LYS A 185 6.64 -8.40 -6.26
CA LYS A 185 7.08 -9.20 -7.42
C LYS A 185 8.57 -9.54 -7.27
N LEU A 186 8.87 -10.80 -6.96
CA LEU A 186 10.23 -11.28 -6.76
C LEU A 186 10.77 -11.99 -8.01
N THR A 187 12.09 -11.90 -8.22
CA THR A 187 12.79 -12.83 -9.12
C THR A 187 12.80 -14.25 -8.54
N VAL A 188 13.05 -15.26 -9.40
CA VAL A 188 13.30 -16.65 -8.94
C VAL A 188 14.43 -16.69 -7.90
N SER A 189 15.51 -15.95 -8.14
CA SER A 189 16.66 -15.88 -7.22
C SER A 189 16.29 -15.27 -5.88
N SER A 190 15.56 -14.14 -5.87
CA SER A 190 15.10 -13.50 -4.64
C SER A 190 14.13 -14.39 -3.87
N LEU A 191 13.20 -15.06 -4.56
CA LEU A 191 12.29 -16.01 -3.94
C LEU A 191 13.05 -17.15 -3.27
N ARG A 192 14.08 -17.70 -3.91
CA ARG A 192 14.92 -18.75 -3.29
C ARG A 192 15.61 -18.28 -2.03
N ILE A 193 16.17 -17.07 -2.04
CA ILE A 193 16.79 -16.48 -0.85
C ILE A 193 15.75 -16.34 0.26
N LEU A 194 14.55 -15.83 -0.06
CA LEU A 194 13.46 -15.71 0.91
C LEU A 194 13.05 -17.06 1.48
N LEU A 195 12.89 -18.10 0.64
CA LEU A 195 12.54 -19.46 1.09
C LEU A 195 13.60 -20.06 2.02
N HIS A 196 14.89 -19.83 1.76
CA HIS A 196 15.95 -20.23 2.68
C HIS A 196 15.85 -19.52 4.03
N LEU A 197 15.58 -18.21 4.02
CA LEU A 197 15.40 -17.41 5.23
C LEU A 197 14.17 -17.87 6.03
N ILE A 198 13.06 -18.18 5.37
CA ILE A 198 11.84 -18.75 5.98
C ILE A 198 12.14 -20.11 6.60
N LEU A 199 12.83 -21.00 5.87
CA LEU A 199 13.20 -22.32 6.38
C LEU A 199 14.10 -22.20 7.62
N GLY A 200 15.08 -21.29 7.58
CA GLY A 200 15.92 -20.99 8.74
C GLY A 200 15.11 -20.49 9.93
N TYR A 201 14.19 -19.54 9.70
CA TYR A 201 13.31 -18.97 10.71
C TYR A 201 12.41 -20.04 11.37
N LEU A 202 11.75 -20.89 10.58
CA LEU A 202 10.90 -21.97 11.10
C LEU A 202 11.69 -23.04 11.87
N GLN A 203 12.98 -23.21 11.56
CA GLN A 203 13.89 -24.10 12.28
C GLN A 203 14.62 -23.41 13.45
N ASN A 204 14.29 -22.14 13.75
CA ASN A 204 14.96 -21.32 14.74
C ASN A 204 16.50 -21.26 14.56
N ARG A 205 16.95 -21.15 13.30
CA ARG A 205 18.38 -21.07 12.94
C ARG A 205 18.67 -19.89 12.02
N GLN A 206 19.93 -19.48 12.02
CA GLN A 206 20.44 -18.51 11.07
C GLN A 206 20.88 -19.21 9.78
N VAL A 207 20.97 -18.44 8.70
CA VAL A 207 21.30 -18.93 7.35
C VAL A 207 22.59 -18.27 6.87
N HIS A 208 23.56 -19.09 6.47
CA HIS A 208 24.82 -18.57 5.95
C HIS A 208 24.70 -18.20 4.46
N LYS A 209 25.45 -17.20 4.00
CA LYS A 209 25.43 -16.70 2.60
C LYS A 209 25.62 -17.80 1.55
N ASN A 210 26.38 -18.85 1.87
CA ASN A 210 26.61 -19.98 0.97
C ASN A 210 25.32 -20.77 0.72
N GLU A 211 24.46 -20.92 1.74
CA GLU A 211 23.14 -21.51 1.56
C GLU A 211 22.25 -20.62 0.68
N LEU A 212 22.44 -19.30 0.75
CA LEU A 212 21.72 -18.32 -0.08
C LEU A 212 22.26 -18.22 -1.52
N GLY A 213 23.22 -19.07 -1.91
CA GLY A 213 23.79 -19.10 -3.26
C GLY A 213 25.03 -18.23 -3.46
N ALA A 214 25.68 -17.76 -2.41
CA ALA A 214 26.98 -17.11 -2.53
C ALA A 214 28.05 -18.10 -3.00
N ASN A 215 28.84 -17.69 -3.99
CA ASN A 215 30.07 -18.34 -4.42
C ASN A 215 31.30 -17.59 -3.85
N ASN A 216 32.42 -18.30 -3.69
CA ASN A 216 33.64 -17.74 -3.08
C ASN A 216 34.33 -16.68 -3.96
N GLU A 217 33.99 -16.60 -5.24
CA GLU A 217 34.67 -15.75 -6.23
C GLU A 217 33.99 -14.40 -6.46
N GLN A 218 32.75 -14.19 -5.99
CA GLN A 218 32.00 -12.94 -6.21
C GLN A 218 31.38 -12.42 -4.91
N GLY A 219 31.33 -11.09 -4.78
CA GLY A 219 30.61 -10.44 -3.69
C GLY A 219 29.13 -10.82 -3.70
N PHE A 220 28.62 -11.35 -2.58
CA PHE A 220 27.24 -11.77 -2.46
C PHE A 220 26.29 -10.56 -2.32
N LYS A 221 25.56 -10.24 -3.40
CA LYS A 221 24.56 -9.16 -3.44
C LYS A 221 23.12 -9.63 -3.24
N GLY A 222 22.90 -10.93 -3.02
CA GLY A 222 21.56 -11.53 -2.99
C GLY A 222 20.61 -10.88 -1.98
N ILE A 223 21.07 -10.65 -0.74
CA ILE A 223 20.28 -9.97 0.30
C ILE A 223 19.96 -8.52 -0.09
N SER A 224 20.91 -7.80 -0.68
CA SER A 224 20.68 -6.42 -1.12
C SER A 224 19.63 -6.34 -2.23
N ILE A 225 19.64 -7.29 -3.18
CA ILE A 225 18.63 -7.38 -4.23
C ILE A 225 17.26 -7.69 -3.64
N LEU A 226 17.18 -8.70 -2.76
CA LEU A 226 15.93 -9.05 -2.08
C LEU A 226 15.36 -7.85 -1.31
N ARG A 227 16.19 -7.15 -0.53
CA ARG A 227 15.79 -5.94 0.20
C ARG A 227 15.25 -4.86 -0.73
N ASN A 228 15.91 -4.61 -1.86
CA ASN A 228 15.45 -3.61 -2.83
C ASN A 228 14.09 -3.97 -3.44
N GLU A 229 13.82 -5.25 -3.69
CA GLU A 229 12.52 -5.70 -4.18
C GLU A 229 11.44 -5.56 -3.10
N LEU A 230 11.74 -5.93 -1.84
CA LEU A 230 10.79 -5.82 -0.72
C LEU A 230 10.55 -4.36 -0.29
N LYS A 231 11.54 -3.47 -0.46
CA LYS A 231 11.47 -2.04 -0.10
C LYS A 231 10.31 -1.31 -0.80
N GLN A 232 9.87 -1.81 -1.96
CA GLN A 232 8.71 -1.29 -2.67
C GLN A 232 7.43 -1.30 -1.81
N VAL A 233 7.34 -2.24 -0.87
CA VAL A 233 6.19 -2.40 0.03
C VAL A 233 6.54 -2.07 1.48
N LEU A 234 7.73 -2.48 1.97
CA LEU A 234 8.14 -2.28 3.36
C LEU A 234 8.64 -0.85 3.68
N GLY A 235 8.97 -0.05 2.66
CA GLY A 235 9.61 1.25 2.86
C GLY A 235 10.97 1.09 3.56
N GLU A 236 11.14 1.72 4.73
CA GLU A 236 12.39 1.66 5.50
C GLU A 236 12.49 0.46 6.45
N ILE A 237 11.45 -0.39 6.52
CA ILE A 237 11.44 -1.56 7.40
C ILE A 237 12.27 -2.68 6.78
N ASP A 238 13.28 -3.14 7.51
CA ASP A 238 14.12 -4.28 7.12
C ASP A 238 13.70 -5.53 7.89
N ILE A 239 13.25 -6.55 7.18
CA ILE A 239 12.84 -7.84 7.76
C ILE A 239 13.99 -8.85 7.84
N VAL A 240 15.17 -8.52 7.30
CA VAL A 240 16.34 -9.40 7.29
C VAL A 240 17.44 -8.81 8.18
N LYS A 241 17.79 -9.50 9.25
CA LYS A 241 18.90 -9.13 10.12
C LYS A 241 20.21 -9.70 9.58
N ASN A 242 21.25 -8.87 9.52
CA ASN A 242 22.62 -9.28 9.23
C ASN A 242 23.39 -9.46 10.56
N HIS A 243 23.86 -10.67 10.82
CA HIS A 243 24.65 -11.02 12.01
C HIS A 243 26.15 -10.96 11.78
N TYR A 244 26.59 -10.28 10.71
CA TYR A 244 27.97 -10.23 10.22
C TYR A 244 28.46 -11.60 9.73
N HIS A 245 29.65 -11.63 9.14
CA HIS A 245 30.26 -12.84 8.56
C HIS A 245 29.41 -13.58 7.51
N GLY A 246 28.45 -12.87 6.88
CA GLY A 246 27.56 -13.46 5.88
C GLY A 246 26.45 -14.32 6.49
N ILE A 247 26.09 -14.10 7.75
CA ILE A 247 25.00 -14.80 8.42
C ILE A 247 23.76 -13.91 8.46
N TYR A 248 22.61 -14.46 8.08
CA TYR A 248 21.34 -13.74 7.97
C TYR A 248 20.20 -14.50 8.66
N ALA A 249 19.21 -13.77 9.13
CA ALA A 249 17.97 -14.32 9.68
C ALA A 249 16.79 -13.38 9.45
N LEU A 250 15.56 -13.91 9.43
CA LEU A 250 14.37 -13.07 9.55
C LEU A 250 14.26 -12.54 10.98
N ILE A 251 13.77 -11.31 11.13
CA ILE A 251 13.49 -10.74 12.45
C ILE A 251 12.25 -11.40 13.08
N THR A 252 12.13 -11.30 14.41
CA THR A 252 11.06 -11.97 15.18
C THR A 252 9.66 -11.40 14.93
N SER A 253 9.55 -10.17 14.41
CA SER A 253 8.26 -9.59 14.02
C SER A 253 7.72 -10.13 12.69
N VAL A 254 8.47 -10.97 11.98
CA VAL A 254 7.97 -11.68 10.79
C VAL A 254 7.12 -12.87 11.23
N GLU A 255 5.94 -13.02 10.64
CA GLU A 255 5.11 -14.22 10.71
C GLU A 255 5.01 -14.87 9.34
N ILE A 256 5.09 -16.19 9.30
CA ILE A 256 4.94 -16.94 8.05
C ILE A 256 3.47 -17.31 7.91
N GLY A 257 2.82 -16.71 6.92
CA GLY A 257 1.46 -17.04 6.52
C GLY A 257 1.41 -18.28 5.63
N GLU A 258 0.35 -18.41 4.85
CA GLU A 258 0.17 -19.55 3.94
C GLU A 258 1.26 -19.61 2.86
N ILE A 259 1.78 -20.81 2.61
CA ILE A 259 2.67 -21.11 1.50
C ILE A 259 1.99 -22.19 0.64
N THR A 260 1.61 -21.84 -0.59
CA THR A 260 0.98 -22.78 -1.51
C THR A 260 2.04 -23.62 -2.21
N PHE A 261 2.37 -24.77 -1.62
CA PHE A 261 3.47 -25.62 -2.07
C PHE A 261 3.29 -26.17 -3.49
N ASP A 262 2.07 -26.56 -3.88
CA ASP A 262 1.78 -27.12 -5.21
C ASP A 262 2.17 -26.15 -6.33
N LYS A 263 1.77 -24.87 -6.19
CA LYS A 263 2.14 -23.81 -7.13
C LYS A 263 3.64 -23.53 -7.17
N LEU A 264 4.34 -23.72 -6.06
CA LEU A 264 5.80 -23.58 -6.03
C LEU A 264 6.51 -24.73 -6.75
N PHE A 265 5.98 -25.95 -6.74
CA PHE A 265 6.49 -27.07 -7.54
C PHE A 265 6.29 -26.82 -9.04
N GLU A 266 5.13 -26.27 -9.43
CA GLU A 266 4.84 -25.90 -10.82
C GLU A 266 5.81 -24.86 -11.40
N LEU A 267 6.62 -24.20 -10.55
CA LEU A 267 7.63 -23.26 -11.04
C LEU A 267 8.74 -23.95 -11.88
N GLY A 268 8.96 -25.25 -11.68
CA GLY A 268 9.95 -26.04 -12.42
C GLY A 268 11.41 -25.80 -12.01
N ASP A 269 11.67 -25.02 -10.96
CA ASP A 269 13.01 -24.81 -10.42
C ASP A 269 13.34 -25.90 -9.37
N HIS A 270 14.37 -26.69 -9.63
CA HIS A 270 14.78 -27.80 -8.76
C HIS A 270 15.19 -27.34 -7.36
N GLN A 271 15.83 -26.16 -7.24
CA GLN A 271 16.29 -25.65 -5.95
C GLN A 271 15.12 -25.14 -5.12
N ILE A 272 14.13 -24.49 -5.75
CA ILE A 272 12.85 -24.16 -5.10
C ILE A 272 12.13 -25.44 -4.68
N SER A 273 12.01 -26.43 -5.57
CA SER A 273 11.33 -27.71 -5.27
C SER A 273 11.95 -28.41 -4.06
N SER A 274 13.28 -28.43 -3.97
CA SER A 274 14.00 -28.99 -2.82
C SER A 274 13.72 -28.22 -1.51
N LEU A 275 13.60 -26.89 -1.57
CA LEU A 275 13.26 -26.06 -0.42
C LEU A 275 11.80 -26.27 0.03
N VAL A 276 10.88 -26.40 -0.92
CA VAL A 276 9.46 -26.66 -0.67
C VAL A 276 9.28 -27.96 0.11
N VAL A 277 9.96 -29.04 -0.30
CA VAL A 277 9.93 -30.32 0.42
C VAL A 277 10.39 -30.16 1.87
N LYS A 278 11.47 -29.41 2.10
CA LYS A 278 11.97 -29.13 3.46
C LYS A 278 11.00 -28.28 4.28
N LEU A 279 10.37 -27.29 3.66
CA LEU A 279 9.37 -26.43 4.32
C LEU A 279 8.12 -27.22 4.72
N GLN A 280 7.65 -28.14 3.87
CA GLN A 280 6.54 -29.04 4.19
C GLN A 280 6.84 -29.89 5.44
N GLN A 281 8.05 -30.43 5.55
CA GLN A 281 8.47 -31.24 6.70
C GLN A 281 8.48 -30.45 8.01
N VAL A 282 8.86 -29.17 7.97
CA VAL A 282 8.93 -28.31 9.16
C VAL A 282 7.56 -27.70 9.51
N SER A 283 6.67 -27.56 8.53
CA SER A 283 5.34 -26.96 8.72
C SER A 283 4.25 -27.98 9.09
N ALA A 284 4.51 -29.28 8.96
CA ALA A 284 3.57 -30.32 9.36
C ALA A 284 3.43 -30.37 10.90
N PRO A 285 2.21 -30.47 11.46
CA PRO A 285 2.04 -30.67 12.89
C PRO A 285 2.76 -31.97 13.30
N PRO A 286 3.35 -32.03 14.51
CA PRO A 286 3.97 -33.25 14.99
C PRO A 286 2.93 -34.38 14.97
N ALA A 287 3.24 -35.48 14.28
CA ALA A 287 2.36 -36.64 14.24
C ALA A 287 2.02 -37.05 15.68
N GLU A 288 0.71 -37.04 16.01
CA GLU A 288 0.22 -37.64 17.25
C GLU A 288 0.73 -39.08 17.29
N LYS A 289 1.61 -39.38 18.24
CA LYS A 289 2.02 -40.73 18.53
C LYS A 289 0.80 -41.46 19.08
N VAL A 290 0.22 -42.34 18.27
CA VAL A 290 -0.75 -43.37 18.70
C VAL A 290 -0.06 -44.37 19.62
#